data_AF-A0A7T8GVG1-F1
#
_entry.id   AF-A0A7T8GVG1-F1
#
_cell.length_a   1.000
_cell.length_b   1.000
_cell.length_c   1.000
_cell.angle_alpha   90.00
_cell.angle_beta   90.00
_cell.angle_gamma   90.00
#
_symmetry.space_group_name_H-M   'P 1'
#
loop_
_entity.id
_entity.type
_entity.pdbx_description
1 polymer ?
#
loop_
_entity_poly.entity_id
_entity_poly.type
_entity_poly.pdbx_seq_one_letter_code
_entity_poly.pdbx_strand_id
1 'polypeptide(L)' 'MSHEKKSREKIADLLKAKVDKKKILVIVGCSLATVYNVQSSKKMKMVLAGSRQ' A
#
# COMPACT_ATOMS: atom_id res chain seq x y z
N MET A 1 -5.68 -6.40 19.86
CA MET A 1 -5.24 -5.22 19.06
C MET A 1 -4.77 -5.70 17.70
N SER A 2 -5.44 -5.26 16.63
CA SER A 2 -5.36 -5.78 15.27
C SER A 2 -3.99 -5.58 14.61
N HIS A 3 -3.17 -6.63 14.53
CA HIS A 3 -1.94 -6.64 13.72
C HIS A 3 -2.21 -6.31 12.25
N GLU A 4 -3.40 -6.64 11.74
CA GLU A 4 -3.76 -6.49 10.33
C GLU A 4 -3.96 -5.04 9.87
N LYS A 5 -4.38 -4.12 10.76
CA LYS A 5 -4.58 -2.70 10.40
C LYS A 5 -3.25 -1.99 10.16
N LYS A 6 -2.25 -2.23 11.01
CA LYS A 6 -0.91 -1.61 10.91
C LYS A 6 -0.19 -1.95 9.60
N SER A 7 -0.36 -3.18 9.09
CA SER A 7 0.28 -3.61 7.84
C SER A 7 -0.28 -2.88 6.62
N ARG A 8 -1.61 -2.66 6.55
CA ARG A 8 -2.23 -1.95 5.42
C ARG A 8 -1.81 -0.48 5.38
N GLU A 9 -1.67 0.17 6.54
CA GLU A 9 -1.19 1.55 6.63
C GLU A 9 0.27 1.67 6.19
N LYS A 10 1.16 0.76 6.62
CA LYS A 10 2.55 0.69 6.14
C LYS A 10 2.63 0.45 4.63
N ILE A 11 1.82 -0.46 4.08
CA ILE A 11 1.77 -0.71 2.63
C ILE A 11 1.35 0.55 1.89
N ALA A 12 0.32 1.26 2.38
CA ALA A 12 -0.13 2.51 1.77
C ALA A 12 0.98 3.58 1.83
N ASP A 13 1.65 3.75 2.96
CA ASP A 13 2.72 4.74 3.10
C ASP A 13 3.88 4.48 2.12
N LEU A 14 4.34 3.21 2.04
CA LEU A 14 5.38 2.79 1.11
C LEU A 14 4.97 2.95 -0.37
N LEU A 15 3.69 2.69 -0.68
CA LEU A 15 3.14 2.92 -2.01
C LEU A 15 3.06 4.41 -2.37
N LYS A 16 2.76 5.31 -1.42
CA LYS A 16 2.85 6.76 -1.62
C LYS A 16 4.28 7.20 -1.87
N ALA A 17 5.24 6.61 -1.16
CA ALA A 17 6.67 6.83 -1.35
C ALA A 17 7.22 6.20 -2.66
N LYS A 18 6.36 5.65 -3.53
CA LYS A 18 6.71 4.99 -4.80
C LYS A 18 7.73 3.85 -4.63
N VAL A 19 7.73 3.19 -3.48
CA VAL A 19 8.58 2.01 -3.22
C VAL A 19 8.10 0.85 -4.09
N ASP A 20 9.05 0.08 -4.61
CA ASP A 20 8.74 -1.08 -5.44
C ASP A 20 7.92 -2.12 -4.66
N LYS A 21 6.84 -2.63 -5.26
CA LYS A 21 5.92 -3.58 -4.62
C LYS A 21 6.64 -4.85 -4.16
N LYS A 22 7.70 -5.26 -4.89
CA LYS A 22 8.55 -6.38 -4.50
C LYS A 22 9.34 -6.12 -3.22
N LYS A 23 9.70 -4.87 -2.93
CA LYS A 23 10.32 -4.50 -1.66
C LYS A 23 9.29 -4.38 -0.54
N ILE A 24 8.11 -3.84 -0.84
CA ILE A 24 7.02 -3.68 0.14
C ILE A 24 6.60 -5.04 0.72
N LEU A 25 6.48 -6.08 -0.12
CA LEU A 25 6.12 -7.43 0.36
C LEU A 25 7.14 -7.97 1.37
N VAL A 26 8.44 -7.69 1.16
CA VAL A 26 9.54 -8.14 2.02
C VAL A 26 9.56 -7.33 3.32
N ILE A 27 9.39 -6.01 3.23
CA ILE A 27 9.41 -5.10 4.40
C ILE A 27 8.23 -5.38 5.33
N VAL A 28 7.05 -5.64 4.78
CA VAL A 28 5.82 -5.83 5.56
C VAL A 28 5.57 -7.32 5.88
N GLY A 29 6.23 -8.24 5.17
CA GLY A 29 6.01 -9.67 5.32
C GLY A 29 4.60 -10.10 4.90
N CYS A 30 4.09 -9.52 3.82
CA CYS A 30 2.72 -9.77 3.33
C CYS A 30 2.74 -10.20 1.86
N SER A 31 1.70 -10.93 1.42
CA SER A 31 1.57 -11.36 0.04
C SER A 31 1.44 -10.17 -0.93
N LEU A 32 1.98 -10.34 -2.15
CA LEU A 32 1.81 -9.37 -3.24
C LEU A 32 0.35 -9.02 -3.49
N ALA A 33 -0.55 -10.01 -3.40
CA ALA A 33 -1.99 -9.81 -3.52
C ALA A 33 -2.52 -8.73 -2.55
N THR A 34 -2.03 -8.72 -1.32
CA THR A 34 -2.40 -7.69 -0.32
C THR A 34 -1.93 -6.30 -0.74
N VAL A 35 -0.71 -6.20 -1.29
CA VAL A 35 -0.17 -4.93 -1.80
C VAL A 35 -1.01 -4.42 -2.98
N TYR A 36 -1.39 -5.30 -3.91
CA TYR A 36 -2.29 -4.94 -5.01
C TYR A 36 -3.69 -4.56 -4.52
N ASN A 37 -4.22 -5.24 -3.51
CA ASN A 37 -5.54 -4.93 -2.95
C ASN A 37 -5.57 -3.54 -2.28
N VAL A 38 -4.49 -3.20 -1.54
CA VAL A 38 -4.31 -1.86 -0.97
C VAL A 38 -4.12 -0.81 -2.07
N GLN A 39 -3.34 -1.11 -3.11
CA GLN A 39 -3.17 -0.20 -4.25
C GLN A 39 -4.47 0.04 -5.02
N SER A 40 -5.27 -1.00 -5.22
CA SER A 40 -6.54 -0.95 -5.94
C SER A 40 -7.66 -0.31 -5.11
N SER A 41 -7.47 -0.17 -3.79
CA SER A 41 -8.44 0.46 -2.91
C SER A 41 -8.75 1.89 -3.36
N LYS A 42 -10.04 2.25 -3.37
CA LYS A 42 -10.54 3.57 -3.85
C LYS A 42 -9.83 4.74 -3.20
N LYS A 43 -9.54 4.65 -1.89
CA LYS A 43 -8.76 5.65 -1.13
C LYS A 43 -7.34 5.85 -1.70
N MET A 44 -6.69 4.77 -2.09
CA MET A 44 -5.33 4.79 -2.64
C MET A 44 -5.29 5.25 -4.09
N LYS A 45 -6.28 4.84 -4.90
CA LYS A 45 -6.47 5.35 -6.27
C LYS A 45 -6.63 6.86 -6.28
N MET A 46 -7.42 7.45 -5.38
CA MET A 46 -7.55 8.91 -5.28
C MET A 46 -6.25 9.58 -4.84
N VAL A 47 -5.50 8.99 -3.90
CA VAL A 47 -4.19 9.55 -3.49
C VAL A 47 -3.15 9.48 -4.62
N LEU A 48 -3.13 8.40 -5.40
CA LEU A 48 -2.21 8.23 -6.52
C LEU A 48 -2.65 9.01 -7.77
N ALA A 49 -3.96 9.21 -7.97
CA ALA A 49 -4.51 9.97 -9.10
C ALA A 49 -4.63 11.48 -8.80
N GLY A 50 -4.66 11.87 -7.53
CA GLY A 50 -4.82 13.26 -7.06
C GLY A 50 -3.62 14.16 -7.30
N SER A 51 -2.57 13.72 -7.98
CA SER A 51 -1.47 14.57 -8.46
C SER A 51 -1.76 15.26 -9.81
N ARG A 52 -3.04 15.39 -10.19
CA ARG A 52 -3.50 16.20 -11.34
C ARG A 52 -4.53 17.23 -10.87
N GLN A 53 -4.05 18.28 -10.21
CA GLN A 53 -4.66 19.62 -10.23
C GLN A 53 -3.53 20.63 -10.28
#